data_AF-A0A933CZY1-F1
#
_entry.id   AF-A0A933CZY1-F1
#
_cell.length_a   1.000
_cell.length_b   1.000
_cell.length_c   1.000
_cell.angle_alpha   90.00
_cell.angle_beta   90.00
_cell.angle_gamma   90.00
#
_symmetry.space_group_name_H-M   'P 1'
#
loop_
_entity.id
_entity.type
_entity.pdbx_description
1 polymer ?
#
loop_
_entity_poly.entity_id
_entity_poly.type
_entity_poly.pdbx_seq_one_letter_code
_entity_poly.pdbx_strand_id
1 'polypeptide(L)'
;MNETQTVFAIFFAIFLGTVANVQPRWKAFNWPLLFLMPSGQRGCIRRRLLLSLLALNLAPVTFFGFALWMLRGSLTDPKDWTGYTALDVVLRGVVPAFAAFAFYRLWLGAVEFSPACFYLSKQGDLPEDLQSERPPLVEPTIKDLNITARASCANLLVGFVYLLIPSLFLIKWL
;
A
#
# COMPACT_ATOMS: atom_id res chain seq x y z
N MET A 1 1.84 19.83 16.42
CA MET A 1 2.46 19.18 15.26
C MET A 1 3.46 20.19 14.71
N ASN A 2 4.73 19.83 14.56
CA ASN A 2 5.73 20.75 13.98
C ASN A 2 5.64 20.77 12.45
N GLU A 3 6.42 21.63 11.81
CA GLU A 3 6.43 21.84 10.36
C GLU A 3 6.79 20.54 9.63
N THR A 4 7.83 19.84 10.08
CA THR A 4 8.26 18.56 9.49
C THR A 4 7.19 17.48 9.57
N GLN A 5 6.52 17.33 10.72
CA GLN A 5 5.38 16.43 10.90
C GLN A 5 4.20 16.82 10.00
N THR A 6 3.98 18.11 9.80
CA THR A 6 2.92 18.64 8.92
C THR A 6 3.20 18.32 7.46
N VAL A 7 4.42 18.59 6.99
CA VAL A 7 4.88 18.22 5.65
C VAL A 7 4.76 16.72 5.46
N PHE A 8 5.28 15.91 6.39
CA PHE A 8 5.13 14.45 6.35
C PHE A 8 3.67 14.03 6.23
N ALA A 9 2.79 14.54 7.09
CA ALA A 9 1.40 14.13 7.12
C ALA A 9 0.67 14.44 5.81
N ILE A 10 0.91 15.61 5.23
CA ILE A 10 0.33 16.02 3.95
C ILE A 10 0.81 15.11 2.82
N PHE A 11 2.12 14.92 2.67
CA PHE A 11 2.66 14.09 1.59
C PHE A 11 2.29 12.62 1.76
N PHE A 12 2.28 12.10 2.98
CA PHE A 12 1.86 10.73 3.25
C PHE A 12 0.39 10.54 2.87
N ALA A 13 -0.49 11.49 3.21
CA ALA A 13 -1.90 11.45 2.82
C ALA A 13 -2.08 11.49 1.28
N ILE A 14 -1.33 12.35 0.57
CA ILE A 14 -1.35 12.44 -0.89
C ILE A 14 -0.92 11.12 -1.53
N PHE A 15 0.18 10.53 -1.07
CA PHE A 15 0.70 9.28 -1.61
C PHE A 15 -0.21 8.10 -1.29
N LEU A 16 -0.74 8.02 -0.07
CA LEU A 16 -1.70 7.00 0.30
C LEU A 16 -3.01 7.13 -0.51
N GLY A 17 -3.47 8.36 -0.77
CA GLY A 17 -4.61 8.62 -1.66
C GLY A 17 -4.34 8.18 -3.11
N THR A 18 -3.14 8.45 -3.63
CA THR A 18 -2.71 7.95 -4.95
C THR A 18 -2.73 6.43 -5.01
N VAL A 19 -2.23 5.76 -3.96
CA VAL A 19 -2.30 4.31 -3.83
C VAL A 19 -3.75 3.83 -3.78
N ALA A 20 -4.63 4.49 -3.03
CA ALA A 20 -6.04 4.13 -2.95
C ALA A 20 -6.74 4.20 -4.31
N ASN A 21 -6.36 5.14 -5.19
CA ASN A 21 -6.94 5.26 -6.54
C ASN A 21 -6.61 4.09 -7.47
N VAL A 22 -5.50 3.37 -7.26
CA VAL A 22 -5.15 2.19 -8.08
C VAL A 22 -5.70 0.88 -7.52
N GLN A 23 -6.12 0.85 -6.25
CA GLN A 23 -6.68 -0.36 -5.61
C GLN A 23 -7.97 -0.91 -6.24
N PRO A 24 -8.93 -0.10 -6.75
CA PRO A 24 -10.17 -0.60 -7.34
C PRO A 24 -9.96 -1.57 -8.50
N ARG A 25 -8.90 -1.36 -9.31
CA ARG A 25 -8.52 -2.27 -10.39
C ARG A 25 -8.28 -3.70 -9.87
N TRP A 26 -7.64 -3.80 -8.70
CA TRP A 26 -7.27 -5.06 -8.09
C TRP A 26 -8.37 -5.66 -7.21
N LYS A 27 -9.45 -4.90 -6.94
CA LYS A 27 -10.50 -5.31 -6.00
C LYS A 27 -9.94 -5.82 -4.66
N ALA A 28 -8.93 -5.12 -4.14
CA ALA A 28 -8.23 -5.48 -2.91
C ALA A 28 -9.19 -5.75 -1.73
N PHE A 29 -10.27 -4.96 -1.63
CA PHE A 29 -11.30 -5.02 -0.59
C PHE A 29 -12.67 -5.47 -1.09
N ASN A 30 -12.76 -6.60 -1.81
CA ASN A 30 -14.04 -7.15 -2.26
C ASN A 30 -14.79 -7.90 -1.15
N TRP A 31 -15.31 -7.17 -0.18
CA TRP A 31 -16.03 -7.73 0.98
C TRP A 31 -17.28 -8.55 0.63
N PRO A 32 -18.15 -8.14 -0.32
CA PRO A 32 -19.37 -8.89 -0.63
C PRO A 32 -19.09 -10.34 -1.04
N LEU A 33 -18.01 -10.58 -1.80
CA LEU A 33 -17.63 -11.92 -2.22
C LEU A 33 -17.27 -12.86 -1.07
N LEU A 34 -16.84 -12.34 0.08
CA LEU A 34 -16.58 -13.18 1.24
C LEU A 34 -17.84 -13.93 1.70
N PHE A 35 -19.01 -13.30 1.55
CA PHE A 35 -20.29 -13.84 1.99
C PHE A 35 -21.00 -14.64 0.89
N LEU A 36 -20.81 -14.24 -0.36
CA LEU A 36 -21.48 -14.86 -1.51
C LEU A 36 -20.76 -16.10 -2.05
N MET A 37 -19.45 -16.26 -1.79
CA MET A 37 -18.67 -17.37 -2.35
C MET A 37 -18.89 -18.70 -1.61
N PRO A 38 -18.93 -19.83 -2.35
CA PRO A 38 -18.90 -21.17 -1.78
C PRO A 38 -17.65 -21.42 -0.92
N SER A 39 -17.77 -22.26 0.11
CA SER A 39 -16.72 -22.51 1.10
C SER A 39 -15.36 -22.91 0.50
N GLY A 40 -15.37 -23.65 -0.62
CA GLY A 40 -14.14 -24.12 -1.27
C GLY A 40 -13.28 -23.01 -1.89
N GLN A 41 -13.89 -21.91 -2.32
CA GLN A 41 -13.20 -20.80 -2.98
C GLN A 41 -13.09 -19.55 -2.12
N ARG A 42 -13.88 -19.46 -1.05
CA ARG A 42 -13.82 -18.38 -0.05
C ARG A 42 -12.41 -18.18 0.54
N GLY A 43 -11.60 -19.24 0.55
CA GLY A 43 -10.23 -19.21 1.04
C GLY A 43 -9.34 -18.17 0.35
N CYS A 44 -9.40 -18.03 -0.98
CA CYS A 44 -8.55 -17.07 -1.70
C CYS A 44 -8.96 -15.63 -1.42
N ILE A 45 -10.28 -15.36 -1.42
CA ILE A 45 -10.85 -14.05 -1.09
C ILE A 45 -10.48 -13.64 0.35
N ARG A 46 -10.59 -14.57 1.31
CA ARG A 46 -10.21 -14.31 2.71
C ARG A 46 -8.72 -13.96 2.84
N ARG A 47 -7.84 -14.71 2.15
CA ARG A 47 -6.40 -14.44 2.16
C ARG A 47 -6.08 -13.07 1.57
N ARG A 48 -6.74 -12.71 0.45
CA ARG A 48 -6.58 -11.39 -0.18
C ARG A 48 -7.01 -10.28 0.76
N LEU A 49 -8.22 -10.37 1.32
CA LEU A 49 -8.76 -9.39 2.25
C LEU A 49 -7.85 -9.22 3.47
N LEU A 50 -7.40 -10.32 4.07
CA LEU A 50 -6.49 -10.27 5.22
C LEU A 50 -5.16 -9.57 4.85
N LEU A 51 -4.56 -9.94 3.72
CA LEU A 51 -3.33 -9.32 3.24
C LEU A 51 -3.55 -7.83 2.94
N SER A 52 -4.67 -7.45 2.32
CA SER A 52 -5.02 -6.06 2.05
C SER A 52 -5.26 -5.26 3.33
N LEU A 53 -5.93 -5.82 4.35
CA LEU A 53 -6.10 -5.17 5.65
C LEU A 53 -4.76 -4.92 6.34
N LEU A 54 -3.90 -5.94 6.35
CA LEU A 54 -2.60 -5.85 7.01
C LEU A 54 -1.68 -4.88 6.27
N ALA A 55 -1.51 -5.05 4.95
CA ALA A 55 -0.53 -4.30 4.18
C ALA A 55 -1.02 -2.93 3.73
N LEU A 56 -2.32 -2.73 3.45
CA LEU A 56 -2.82 -1.46 2.89
C LEU A 56 -3.57 -0.59 3.92
N ASN A 57 -3.83 -1.08 5.13
CA ASN A 57 -4.40 -0.28 6.22
C ASN A 57 -3.50 -0.31 7.45
N LEU A 58 -3.35 -1.47 8.08
CA LEU A 58 -2.69 -1.55 9.38
C LEU A 58 -1.22 -1.11 9.31
N ALA A 59 -0.44 -1.65 8.38
CA ALA A 59 0.97 -1.30 8.23
C ALA A 59 1.19 0.20 7.93
N PRO A 60 0.49 0.82 6.94
CA PRO A 60 0.57 2.27 6.71
C PRO A 60 0.21 3.10 7.92
N VAL A 61 -0.86 2.76 8.66
CA VAL A 61 -1.28 3.48 9.86
C VAL A 61 -0.24 3.36 10.98
N THR A 62 0.29 2.15 11.20
CA THR A 62 1.35 1.94 12.20
C THR A 62 2.62 2.71 11.86
N PHE A 63 3.03 2.70 10.59
CA PHE A 63 4.20 3.45 10.13
C PHE A 63 3.97 4.96 10.24
N PHE A 64 2.79 5.44 9.89
CA PHE A 64 2.43 6.85 10.03
C PHE A 64 2.55 7.32 11.49
N GLY A 65 1.99 6.55 12.43
CA GLY A 65 2.11 6.84 13.87
C GLY A 65 3.56 6.83 14.35
N PHE A 66 4.33 5.81 13.92
CA PHE A 66 5.76 5.71 14.23
C PHE A 66 6.56 6.91 13.69
N ALA A 67 6.37 7.26 12.42
CA ALA A 67 7.06 8.38 11.78
C ALA A 67 6.70 9.72 12.44
N LEU A 68 5.42 9.95 12.75
CA LEU A 68 5.01 11.15 13.50
C LEU A 68 5.69 11.22 14.86
N TRP A 69 5.78 10.11 15.59
CA TRP A 69 6.45 10.07 16.88
C TRP A 69 7.94 10.42 16.75
N MET A 70 8.64 9.82 15.78
CA MET A 70 10.05 10.08 15.50
C MET A 70 10.32 11.55 15.11
N LEU A 71 9.40 12.17 14.36
CA LEU A 71 9.56 13.54 13.89
C LEU A 71 9.24 14.62 14.94
N ARG A 72 8.78 14.26 16.15
CA ARG A 72 8.33 15.20 17.18
C ARG A 72 9.43 16.15 17.68
N GLY A 73 10.70 15.76 17.62
CA GLY A 73 11.84 16.54 18.12
C GLY A 73 12.37 17.61 17.15
N SER A 74 11.88 17.67 15.91
CA SER A 74 12.32 18.64 14.90
C SER A 74 11.68 20.02 15.12
N LEU A 75 12.09 20.74 16.17
CA LEU A 75 11.68 22.14 16.38
C LEU A 75 12.75 23.06 15.76
N THR A 76 12.55 23.44 14.51
CA THR A 76 13.34 24.52 13.90
C THR A 76 12.58 25.82 14.14
N ASP A 77 13.12 26.74 14.94
CA ASP A 77 12.49 28.05 15.14
C ASP A 77 12.41 28.79 13.79
N PRO A 78 11.24 29.35 13.40
CA PRO A 78 11.09 30.14 12.18
C PRO A 78 12.17 31.22 11.97
N LYS A 79 12.77 31.70 13.07
CA LYS A 79 13.84 32.71 13.03
C LYS A 79 15.19 32.17 12.52
N ASP A 80 15.38 30.85 12.57
CA ASP A 80 16.61 30.17 12.14
C ASP A 80 16.48 29.57 10.73
N TRP A 81 15.43 29.95 9.98
CA TRP A 81 15.18 29.46 8.63
C TRP A 81 16.23 29.95 7.65
N THR A 82 17.21 29.10 7.40
CA THR A 82 18.12 29.16 6.26
C THR A 82 17.63 28.24 5.13
N GLY A 83 18.12 28.44 3.90
CA GLY A 83 17.81 27.53 2.78
C GLY A 83 18.14 26.06 3.08
N TYR A 84 19.18 25.81 3.88
CA TYR A 84 19.54 24.47 4.33
C TYR A 84 18.51 23.87 5.30
N THR A 85 18.02 24.64 6.27
CA THR A 85 16.98 24.16 7.20
C THR A 85 15.65 23.89 6.51
N ALA A 86 15.28 24.68 5.50
CA ALA A 86 14.08 24.43 4.69
C ALA A 86 14.22 23.14 3.89
N LEU A 87 15.39 22.90 3.27
CA LEU A 87 15.65 21.66 2.55
C LEU A 87 15.63 20.44 3.48
N ASP A 88 16.17 20.56 4.68
CA ASP A 88 16.16 19.49 5.68
C ASP A 88 14.73 19.14 6.14
N VAL A 89 13.88 20.14 6.41
CA VAL A 89 12.45 19.94 6.71
C VAL A 89 11.73 19.22 5.57
N VAL A 90 11.98 19.62 4.32
CA VAL A 90 11.37 18.98 3.15
C VAL A 90 11.87 17.54 3.00
N LEU A 91 13.18 17.29 3.09
CA LEU A 91 13.71 15.93 2.96
C LEU A 91 13.19 15.02 4.08
N ARG A 92 13.16 15.49 5.33
CA ARG A 92 12.67 14.71 6.48
C ARG A 92 11.16 14.54 6.50
N GLY A 93 10.40 15.45 5.93
CA GLY A 93 8.96 15.30 5.79
C GLY A 93 8.59 14.40 4.61
N VAL A 94 9.15 14.68 3.43
CA VAL A 94 8.73 14.06 2.16
C VAL A 94 9.35 12.69 1.95
N VAL A 95 10.65 12.50 2.25
CA VAL A 95 11.31 11.20 2.01
C VAL A 95 10.61 10.09 2.79
N PRO A 96 10.33 10.23 4.09
CA PRO A 96 9.61 9.20 4.84
C PRO A 96 8.20 8.94 4.32
N ALA A 97 7.55 9.95 3.74
CA ALA A 97 6.21 9.80 3.18
C ALA A 97 6.14 8.79 2.02
N PHE A 98 7.23 8.62 1.25
CA PHE A 98 7.28 7.63 0.16
C PHE A 98 7.06 6.19 0.64
N ALA A 99 7.21 5.90 1.93
CA ALA A 99 6.87 4.59 2.50
C ALA A 99 5.41 4.18 2.23
N ALA A 100 4.49 5.13 1.99
CA ALA A 100 3.13 4.83 1.56
C ALA A 100 3.09 3.95 0.29
N PHE A 101 4.00 4.16 -0.67
CA PHE A 101 4.11 3.33 -1.87
C PHE A 101 4.74 1.96 -1.58
N ALA A 102 5.60 1.86 -0.57
CA ALA A 102 6.23 0.61 -0.18
C ALA A 102 5.19 -0.45 0.16
N PHE A 103 4.21 -0.09 0.99
CA PHE A 103 3.15 -0.97 1.43
C PHE A 103 2.32 -1.54 0.26
N TYR A 104 1.99 -0.68 -0.70
CA TYR A 104 1.32 -1.11 -1.93
C TYR A 104 2.19 -2.07 -2.76
N ARG A 105 3.48 -1.75 -2.94
CA ARG A 105 4.41 -2.58 -3.72
C ARG A 105 4.67 -3.93 -3.08
N LEU A 106 4.78 -3.98 -1.75
CA LEU A 106 4.92 -5.23 -0.99
C LEU A 106 3.64 -6.08 -1.08
N TRP A 107 2.48 -5.45 -0.92
CA TRP A 107 1.18 -6.11 -1.11
C TRP A 107 1.05 -6.70 -2.52
N LEU A 108 1.35 -5.89 -3.54
CA LEU A 108 1.27 -6.29 -4.94
C LEU A 108 2.27 -7.40 -5.24
N GLY A 109 3.51 -7.28 -4.78
CA GLY A 109 4.54 -8.31 -4.94
C GLY A 109 4.12 -9.64 -4.31
N ALA A 110 3.52 -9.62 -3.12
CA ALA A 110 3.01 -10.84 -2.48
C ALA A 110 1.85 -11.48 -3.26
N VAL A 111 0.92 -10.67 -3.79
CA VAL A 111 -0.16 -11.14 -4.66
C VAL A 111 0.40 -11.76 -5.94
N GLU A 112 1.35 -11.09 -6.59
CA GLU A 112 1.95 -11.54 -7.84
C GLU A 112 2.85 -12.77 -7.66
N PHE A 113 3.38 -12.99 -6.46
CA PHE A 113 4.20 -14.16 -6.14
C PHE A 113 3.37 -15.45 -6.15
N SER A 114 2.13 -15.39 -5.66
CA SER A 114 1.22 -16.53 -5.65
C SER A 114 -0.21 -16.12 -6.03
N PRO A 115 -0.47 -15.81 -7.31
CA PRO A 115 -1.75 -15.23 -7.73
C PRO A 115 -2.94 -16.16 -7.46
N ALA A 116 -2.73 -17.47 -7.62
CA ALA A 116 -3.72 -18.51 -7.34
C ALA A 116 -4.16 -18.59 -5.86
N CYS A 117 -3.37 -18.03 -4.93
CA CYS A 117 -3.78 -17.94 -3.53
C CYS A 117 -4.76 -16.79 -3.25
N PHE A 118 -4.87 -15.82 -4.16
CA PHE A 118 -5.57 -14.55 -3.92
C PHE A 118 -6.67 -14.24 -4.94
N TYR A 119 -6.58 -14.80 -6.15
CA TYR A 119 -7.52 -14.61 -7.23
C TYR A 119 -7.91 -15.95 -7.84
N LEU A 120 -9.12 -15.99 -8.41
CA LEU A 120 -9.62 -17.15 -9.16
C LEU A 120 -8.89 -17.29 -10.50
N SER A 121 -8.72 -18.53 -10.94
CA SER A 121 -8.06 -18.83 -12.21
C SER A 121 -8.98 -18.55 -13.39
N LYS A 122 -10.28 -18.81 -13.25
CA LYS A 122 -11.27 -18.66 -14.32
C LYS A 122 -12.56 -18.05 -13.78
N GLN A 123 -13.33 -17.39 -14.65
CA GLN A 123 -14.65 -16.86 -14.27
C GLN A 123 -15.66 -17.94 -13.93
N GLY A 124 -15.59 -19.10 -14.58
CA GLY A 124 -16.48 -20.24 -14.29
C GLY A 124 -16.33 -20.81 -12.87
N ASP A 125 -15.32 -20.34 -12.11
CA ASP A 125 -15.21 -20.65 -10.69
C ASP A 125 -16.27 -19.88 -9.87
N LEU A 126 -16.74 -18.70 -10.32
CA LEU A 126 -17.75 -17.90 -9.65
C LEU A 126 -19.16 -18.53 -9.76
N PRO A 127 -20.05 -18.31 -8.77
CA PRO A 127 -21.49 -18.51 -8.93
C PRO A 127 -22.03 -17.83 -10.19
N GLU A 128 -22.98 -18.45 -10.89
CA GLU A 128 -23.53 -17.96 -12.18
C GLU A 128 -24.06 -16.51 -12.09
N ASP A 129 -24.65 -16.15 -10.96
CA ASP A 129 -25.17 -14.81 -10.66
C ASP A 129 -24.08 -13.73 -10.50
N LEU A 130 -22.82 -14.15 -10.29
CA LEU A 130 -21.65 -13.28 -10.13
C LEU A 130 -20.70 -13.32 -11.33
N GLN A 131 -20.97 -14.18 -12.31
CA GLN A 131 -20.23 -14.19 -13.57
C GLN A 131 -20.65 -12.97 -14.40
N SER A 132 -19.67 -12.17 -14.83
CA SER A 132 -19.92 -11.07 -15.76
C SER A 132 -18.89 -11.12 -16.88
N GLU A 133 -19.35 -11.26 -18.11
CA GLU A 133 -18.48 -11.20 -19.30
C GLU A 133 -18.18 -9.75 -19.73
N ARG A 134 -18.83 -8.75 -19.13
CA ARG A 134 -18.69 -7.33 -19.50
C ARG A 134 -18.13 -6.47 -18.36
N PRO A 135 -17.29 -5.47 -18.66
CA PRO A 135 -16.81 -4.52 -17.66
C PRO A 135 -17.94 -3.66 -17.07
N PRO A 136 -17.85 -3.27 -15.79
CA PRO A 136 -16.82 -3.66 -14.84
C PRO A 136 -17.02 -5.10 -14.32
N LEU A 137 -15.95 -5.89 -14.31
CA LEU A 137 -15.97 -7.25 -13.75
C LEU A 137 -16.30 -7.20 -12.24
N VAL A 138 -17.19 -8.11 -11.82
CA VAL A 138 -17.51 -8.32 -10.40
C VAL A 138 -16.27 -8.76 -9.63
N GLU A 139 -15.51 -9.68 -10.24
CA GLU A 139 -14.25 -10.19 -9.72
C GLU A 139 -13.26 -10.41 -10.88
N PRO A 140 -12.06 -9.81 -10.84
CA PRO A 140 -11.04 -10.03 -11.85
C PRO A 140 -10.36 -11.38 -11.64
N THR A 141 -10.09 -12.11 -12.72
CA THR A 141 -9.27 -13.32 -12.70
C THR A 141 -7.79 -12.98 -12.82
N ILE A 142 -6.93 -13.98 -12.58
CA ILE A 142 -5.47 -13.85 -12.80
C ILE A 142 -5.16 -13.40 -14.23
N LYS A 143 -5.94 -13.88 -15.22
CA LYS A 143 -5.78 -13.52 -16.64
C LYS A 143 -6.13 -12.06 -16.90
N ASP A 144 -7.21 -11.56 -16.28
CA ASP A 144 -7.65 -10.16 -16.44
C ASP A 144 -6.63 -9.16 -15.86
N LEU A 145 -5.94 -9.57 -14.80
CA LEU A 145 -4.94 -8.75 -14.13
C LEU A 145 -3.57 -8.79 -14.81
N ASN A 146 -3.36 -9.69 -15.78
CA ASN A 146 -2.08 -9.89 -16.48
C ASN A 146 -0.90 -10.06 -15.51
N ILE A 147 -1.10 -10.85 -14.46
CA ILE A 147 -0.11 -11.04 -13.39
C ILE A 147 1.04 -11.92 -13.89
N THR A 148 2.28 -11.48 -13.67
CA THR A 148 3.49 -12.25 -14.01
C THR A 148 4.42 -12.37 -12.80
N ALA A 149 5.02 -13.54 -12.59
CA ALA A 149 5.93 -13.79 -11.46
C ALA A 149 7.19 -12.90 -11.49
N ARG A 150 7.62 -12.45 -12.68
CA ARG A 150 8.76 -11.55 -12.83
C ARG A 150 8.49 -10.16 -12.24
N ALA A 151 7.24 -9.68 -12.35
CA ALA A 151 6.83 -8.42 -11.76
C ALA A 151 6.86 -8.47 -10.22
N SER A 152 6.56 -9.64 -9.63
CA SER A 152 6.56 -9.86 -8.18
C SER A 152 7.91 -9.51 -7.56
N CYS A 153 9.01 -10.08 -8.05
CA CYS A 153 10.35 -9.83 -7.51
C CYS A 153 10.73 -8.35 -7.59
N ALA A 154 10.41 -7.69 -8.71
CA ALA A 154 10.66 -6.26 -8.87
C ALA A 154 9.83 -5.42 -7.89
N ASN A 155 8.54 -5.75 -7.72
CA ASN A 155 7.67 -5.07 -6.78
C ASN A 155 8.10 -5.27 -5.33
N LEU A 156 8.51 -6.48 -4.94
CA LEU A 156 9.04 -6.74 -3.61
C LEU A 156 10.32 -5.95 -3.36
N LEU A 157 11.29 -6.00 -4.29
CA LEU A 157 12.55 -5.26 -4.18
C LEU A 157 12.29 -3.75 -4.05
N VAL A 158 11.48 -3.18 -4.94
CA VAL A 158 11.11 -1.76 -4.89
C VAL A 158 10.39 -1.44 -3.59
N GLY A 159 9.46 -2.29 -3.15
CA GLY A 159 8.77 -2.15 -1.88
C GLY A 159 9.74 -2.07 -0.70
N PHE A 160 10.72 -2.97 -0.62
CA PHE A 160 11.74 -2.93 0.43
C PHE A 160 12.61 -1.67 0.36
N VAL A 161 13.03 -1.24 -0.83
CA VAL A 161 13.80 0.00 -0.99
C VAL A 161 12.99 1.22 -0.52
N TYR A 162 11.72 1.28 -0.90
CA TYR A 162 10.79 2.34 -0.49
C TYR A 162 10.41 2.29 0.99
N LEU A 163 10.71 1.20 1.72
CA LEU A 163 10.53 1.14 3.17
C LEU A 163 11.84 1.46 3.91
N LEU A 164 12.95 0.90 3.41
CA LEU A 164 14.28 1.02 4.03
C LEU A 164 14.78 2.46 3.99
N ILE A 165 14.76 3.11 2.83
CA ILE A 165 15.27 4.49 2.69
C ILE A 165 14.51 5.45 3.60
N PRO A 166 13.16 5.53 3.57
CA PRO A 166 12.36 6.24 4.57
C PRO A 166 12.73 5.97 6.02
N SER A 167 12.89 4.70 6.38
CA SER A 167 13.19 4.30 7.76
C SER A 167 14.58 4.80 8.19
N LEU A 168 15.58 4.79 7.31
CA LEU A 168 16.91 5.32 7.60
C LEU A 168 16.89 6.84 7.83
N PHE A 169 16.04 7.58 7.11
CA PHE A 169 15.85 9.02 7.32
C PHE A 169 15.20 9.34 8.68
N LEU A 170 14.36 8.42 9.20
CA LEU A 170 13.77 8.54 10.53
C LEU A 170 14.73 8.15 11.66
N ILE A 171 15.54 7.09 11.47
CA ILE A 171 16.39 6.52 12.54
C ILE A 171 17.68 7.30 12.77
N LYS A 172 18.28 7.91 11.74
CA LYS A 172 19.60 8.58 11.82
C LYS A 172 19.70 9.78 12.80
N TRP A 173 18.63 10.11 13.51
CA TRP A 173 18.53 11.27 14.38
C TRP A 173 18.04 10.95 15.81
N LEU A 174 18.12 9.68 16.22
CA LEU A 174 18.23 9.26 17.63
C LEU A 174 19.70 9.36 18.08
#